data_AF-A0A9X7QN43-F1
#
_entry.id   AF-A0A9X7QN43-F1
#
_cell.length_a   1.000
_cell.length_b   1.000
_cell.length_c   1.000
_cell.angle_alpha   90.00
_cell.angle_beta   90.00
_cell.angle_gamma   90.00
#
_symmetry.space_group_name_H-M   'P 1'
#
loop_
_entity.id
_entity.type
_entity.pdbx_description
1 polymer ?
#
loop_
_entity_poly.entity_id
_entity_poly.type
_entity_poly.pdbx_seq_one_letter_code
_entity_poly.pdbx_strand_id
1 'polypeptide(L)'
;MKLVDIQGNYDAIFSLGNACLVSNRLREYNLRFYTGIIDWMLSPNLLQVINLLQNRFRNFMKIENLIWDGYDAYNITLALKDTMYDITSIHDFSITRNTPTNLKTYAEFKTILDRRIQRFLTKLNTCQKILFVRIGGT
;
A
#
# COMPACT_ATOMS: atom_id res chain seq x y z
N MET A 1 24.23 7.98 -6.56
CA MET A 1 24.15 6.50 -6.52
C MET A 1 24.27 5.99 -7.95
N LYS A 2 25.18 5.07 -8.25
CA LYS A 2 25.27 4.43 -9.58
C LYS A 2 24.48 3.12 -9.56
N LEU A 3 23.97 2.69 -10.72
CA LEU A 3 23.21 1.44 -10.82
C LEU A 3 24.03 0.21 -10.36
N VAL A 4 25.32 0.21 -10.69
CA VAL A 4 26.26 -0.86 -10.29
C VAL A 4 26.35 -1.00 -8.77
N ASP A 5 26.19 0.08 -8.01
CA ASP A 5 26.30 0.06 -6.56
C ASP A 5 25.11 -0.65 -5.89
N ILE A 6 23.97 -0.75 -6.59
CA ILE A 6 22.75 -1.38 -6.09
C ILE A 6 22.42 -2.71 -6.77
N GLN A 7 23.20 -3.13 -7.77
CA GLN A 7 22.97 -4.40 -8.46
C GLN A 7 23.13 -5.60 -7.50
N GLY A 8 22.39 -6.68 -7.76
CA GLY A 8 22.47 -7.92 -7.02
C GLY A 8 21.11 -8.42 -6.51
N ASN A 9 21.15 -9.48 -5.73
CA ASN A 9 19.95 -10.09 -5.16
C ASN A 9 19.42 -9.25 -3.98
N TYR A 10 18.11 -9.31 -3.78
CA TYR A 10 17.42 -8.66 -2.68
C TYR A 10 16.61 -9.70 -1.92
N ASP A 11 16.68 -9.67 -0.60
CA ASP A 11 15.91 -10.58 0.28
C ASP A 11 14.42 -10.25 0.27
N ALA A 12 14.10 -9.00 -0.09
CA ALA A 12 12.76 -8.45 -0.12
C ALA A 12 12.67 -7.30 -1.12
N ILE A 13 11.53 -7.23 -1.82
CA ILE A 13 11.21 -6.13 -2.74
C ILE A 13 9.79 -5.68 -2.42
N PHE A 14 9.62 -4.40 -2.12
CA PHE A 14 8.32 -3.80 -1.79
C PHE A 14 8.03 -2.60 -2.70
N SER A 15 6.79 -2.51 -3.16
CA SER A 15 6.24 -1.27 -3.70
C SER A 15 5.98 -0.27 -2.57
N LEU A 16 6.40 0.98 -2.76
CA LEU A 16 5.99 2.14 -1.95
C LEU A 16 4.94 2.99 -2.68
N GLY A 17 4.19 2.38 -3.59
CA GLY A 17 2.97 2.95 -4.16
C GLY A 17 3.20 4.05 -5.21
N ASN A 18 2.55 5.19 -5.01
CA ASN A 18 2.03 6.13 -6.00
C ASN A 18 0.83 5.58 -6.76
N ALA A 19 0.99 4.43 -7.41
CA ALA A 19 -0.11 3.74 -8.09
C ALA A 19 0.10 2.22 -8.06
N CYS A 20 -0.98 1.47 -8.28
CA CYS A 20 -0.95 0.01 -8.36
C CYS A 20 -0.06 -0.54 -9.50
N LEU A 21 0.27 0.30 -10.49
CA LEU A 21 1.17 -0.02 -11.60
C LEU A 21 2.51 -0.57 -11.12
N VAL A 22 3.08 -0.01 -10.04
CA VAL A 22 4.38 -0.47 -9.51
C VAL A 22 4.30 -1.94 -9.12
N SER A 23 3.27 -2.29 -8.35
CA SER A 23 3.07 -3.65 -7.86
C SER A 23 2.70 -4.62 -8.98
N ASN A 24 2.01 -4.15 -10.03
CA ASN A 24 1.76 -4.92 -11.24
C ASN A 24 3.05 -5.24 -12.00
N ARG A 25 3.94 -4.25 -12.18
CA ARG A 25 5.25 -4.47 -12.84
C ARG A 25 6.15 -5.39 -12.01
N LEU A 26 6.21 -5.21 -10.69
CA LEU A 26 6.95 -6.12 -9.83
C LEU A 26 6.44 -7.57 -9.95
N ARG A 27 5.12 -7.77 -10.08
CA ARG A 27 4.54 -9.10 -10.31
C ARG A 27 4.95 -9.66 -11.67
N GLU A 28 4.83 -8.87 -12.74
CA GLU A 28 5.14 -9.27 -14.12
C GLU A 28 6.60 -9.75 -14.27
N TYR A 29 7.53 -9.09 -13.59
CA TYR A 29 8.95 -9.45 -13.60
C TYR A 29 9.34 -10.48 -12.52
N ASN A 30 8.38 -11.11 -11.84
CA ASN A 30 8.63 -12.07 -10.75
C ASN A 30 9.44 -11.50 -9.57
N LEU A 31 9.41 -10.18 -9.39
CA LEU A 31 10.08 -9.46 -8.30
C LEU A 31 9.19 -9.29 -7.07
N ARG A 32 7.87 -9.55 -7.20
CA ARG A 32 6.92 -9.45 -6.09
C ARG A 32 6.75 -10.79 -5.37
N PHE A 33 7.53 -11.01 -4.32
CA PHE A 33 7.45 -12.22 -3.50
C PHE A 33 6.14 -12.33 -2.68
N TYR A 34 5.51 -11.20 -2.39
CA TYR A 34 4.25 -11.12 -1.65
C TYR A 34 3.55 -9.80 -1.95
N THR A 35 2.24 -9.73 -1.72
CA THR A 35 1.51 -8.45 -1.79
C THR A 35 2.05 -7.47 -0.73
N GLY A 36 2.44 -6.28 -1.17
CA GLY A 36 2.89 -5.17 -0.32
C GLY A 36 1.75 -4.51 0.45
N ILE A 37 2.09 -3.57 1.34
CA ILE A 37 1.14 -2.88 2.22
C ILE A 37 0.21 -1.97 1.42
N ILE A 38 0.79 -1.21 0.50
CA ILE A 38 0.10 -0.18 -0.30
C ILE A 38 0.06 -0.53 -1.79
N ASP A 39 0.14 -1.82 -2.12
CA ASP A 39 0.13 -2.32 -3.51
C ASP A 39 -1.14 -1.96 -4.29
N TRP A 40 -2.25 -1.83 -3.59
CA TRP A 40 -3.59 -1.61 -4.15
C TRP A 40 -4.13 -0.23 -3.76
N MET A 41 -3.22 0.71 -3.50
CA MET A 41 -3.54 2.03 -2.98
C MET A 41 -2.87 3.12 -3.80
N LEU A 42 -3.54 4.27 -3.90
CA LEU A 42 -2.97 5.50 -4.41
C LEU A 42 -2.28 6.22 -3.25
N SER A 43 -1.04 6.63 -3.47
CA SER A 43 -0.23 7.33 -2.46
C SER A 43 0.61 8.41 -3.15
N PRO A 44 -0.03 9.48 -3.65
CA PRO A 44 0.62 10.46 -4.52
C PRO A 44 1.73 11.23 -3.79
N ASN A 45 1.57 11.46 -2.49
CA ASN A 45 2.51 12.26 -1.70
C ASN A 45 3.60 11.39 -1.06
N LEU A 46 4.86 11.56 -1.50
CA LEU A 46 6.01 10.83 -0.93
C LEU A 46 6.22 11.15 0.55
N LEU A 47 6.07 12.40 0.99
CA LEU A 47 6.25 12.77 2.39
C LEU A 47 5.27 12.01 3.28
N GLN A 48 4.06 11.74 2.79
CA GLN A 48 3.08 11.00 3.59
C GLN A 48 3.36 9.50 3.64
N VAL A 49 3.94 8.92 2.58
CA VAL A 49 4.49 7.56 2.65
C VAL A 49 5.65 7.50 3.64
N ILE A 50 6.54 8.50 3.67
CA ILE A 50 7.60 8.58 4.67
C ILE A 50 7.02 8.66 6.08
N ASN A 51 6.01 9.52 6.30
CA ASN A 51 5.33 9.63 7.59
C ASN A 51 4.70 8.29 8.00
N LEU A 52 4.06 7.57 7.08
CA LEU A 52 3.49 6.25 7.33
C LEU A 52 4.54 5.26 7.84
N LEU A 53 5.70 5.21 7.16
CA LEU A 53 6.80 4.32 7.50
C LEU A 53 7.43 4.68 8.85
N GLN A 54 7.71 5.97 9.08
CA GLN A 54 8.29 6.48 10.34
C GLN A 54 7.37 6.20 11.54
N ASN A 55 6.05 6.34 11.35
CA ASN A 55 5.05 6.05 12.37
C ASN A 55 4.69 4.57 12.47
N ARG A 56 5.42 3.68 11.77
CA ARG A 56 5.21 2.22 11.78
C ARG A 56 3.74 1.85 11.56
N PHE A 57 3.07 2.54 10.63
CA PHE A 57 1.66 2.33 10.25
C PHE A 57 0.65 2.57 11.39
N ARG A 58 1.03 3.30 12.45
CA ARG A 58 0.11 3.63 13.55
C ARG A 58 -1.13 4.35 13.02
N ASN A 59 -2.32 3.88 13.39
CA ASN A 59 -3.61 4.41 12.94
C ASN A 59 -3.84 4.37 11.42
N PHE A 60 -3.01 3.66 10.65
CA PHE A 60 -3.19 3.54 9.21
C PHE A 60 -4.48 2.79 8.86
N MET A 61 -5.26 3.39 7.97
CA MET A 61 -6.58 2.96 7.54
C MET A 61 -7.52 2.70 8.72
N LYS A 62 -7.42 3.50 9.79
CA LYS A 62 -8.37 3.46 10.91
C LYS A 62 -9.70 4.04 10.44
N ILE A 63 -10.81 3.36 10.75
CA ILE A 63 -12.14 3.71 10.24
C ILE A 63 -12.52 5.20 10.44
N GLU A 64 -12.11 5.80 11.56
CA GLU A 64 -12.37 7.22 11.88
C GLU A 64 -11.56 8.22 11.02
N ASN A 65 -10.51 7.75 10.36
CA ASN A 65 -9.68 8.53 9.44
C ASN A 65 -10.08 8.30 7.97
N LEU A 66 -11.07 7.44 7.69
CA LEU A 66 -11.48 7.11 6.33
C LEU A 66 -12.58 8.05 5.86
N ILE A 67 -12.36 8.67 4.71
CA ILE A 67 -13.38 9.41 3.97
C ILE A 67 -13.62 8.75 2.61
N TRP A 68 -14.87 8.83 2.15
CA TRP A 68 -15.20 8.42 0.79
C TRP A 68 -14.69 9.46 -0.21
N ASP A 69 -13.90 9.01 -1.17
CA ASP A 69 -13.20 9.84 -2.18
C ASP A 69 -13.68 9.51 -3.60
N GLY A 70 -14.89 8.96 -3.72
CA GLY A 70 -15.50 8.57 -5.00
C GLY A 70 -15.47 7.06 -5.27
N TYR A 71 -15.64 6.71 -6.53
CA TYR A 71 -15.64 5.32 -6.99
C TYR A 71 -14.39 5.06 -7.84
N ASP A 72 -13.90 3.83 -7.83
CA ASP A 72 -12.76 3.41 -8.65
C ASP A 72 -13.02 2.05 -9.31
N ALA A 73 -12.03 1.53 -10.03
CA ALA A 73 -12.01 0.28 -10.77
C ALA A 73 -13.22 0.14 -11.71
N TYR A 74 -13.52 1.19 -12.49
CA TYR A 74 -14.71 1.25 -13.36
C TYR A 74 -16.03 1.23 -12.58
N ASN A 75 -16.09 1.97 -11.46
CA ASN A 75 -17.25 2.11 -10.59
C ASN A 75 -17.71 0.82 -9.88
N ILE A 76 -16.79 -0.12 -9.61
CA ILE A 76 -17.12 -1.37 -8.89
C ILE A 76 -16.57 -1.40 -7.45
N THR A 77 -15.74 -0.44 -7.08
CA THR A 77 -15.19 -0.27 -5.73
C THR A 77 -15.37 1.17 -5.23
N LEU A 78 -15.42 1.32 -3.91
CA LEU A 78 -15.31 2.61 -3.24
C LEU A 78 -13.82 2.98 -3.14
N ALA A 79 -13.50 4.22 -3.50
CA ALA A 79 -12.24 4.84 -3.14
C ALA A 79 -12.36 5.39 -1.72
N LEU A 80 -11.54 4.89 -0.79
CA LEU A 80 -11.52 5.36 0.59
C LEU A 80 -10.16 5.92 0.94
N LYS A 81 -10.13 7.22 1.27
CA LYS A 81 -8.93 7.96 1.60
C LYS A 81 -8.70 7.97 3.11
N ASP A 82 -7.52 7.53 3.52
CA ASP A 82 -6.97 7.79 4.84
C ASP A 82 -6.49 9.25 4.90
N THR A 83 -7.15 10.07 5.72
CA THR A 83 -6.82 11.49 5.85
C THR A 83 -5.56 11.77 6.66
N MET A 84 -5.10 10.81 7.47
CA MET A 84 -3.89 10.94 8.28
C MET A 84 -2.64 10.80 7.43
N TYR A 85 -2.65 9.90 6.46
CA TYR A 85 -1.51 9.61 5.59
C TYR A 85 -1.74 9.94 4.12
N ASP A 86 -2.88 10.52 3.73
CA ASP A 86 -3.15 10.91 2.33
C ASP A 86 -2.99 9.73 1.35
N ILE A 87 -3.50 8.55 1.73
CA ILE A 87 -3.43 7.31 0.95
C ILE A 87 -4.84 6.78 0.73
N THR A 88 -5.16 6.46 -0.51
CA THR A 88 -6.50 6.00 -0.91
C THR A 88 -6.48 4.52 -1.26
N SER A 89 -7.29 3.71 -0.60
CA SER A 89 -7.59 2.33 -1.03
C SER A 89 -8.60 2.38 -2.16
N ILE A 90 -8.29 1.69 -3.26
CA ILE A 90 -9.09 1.74 -4.49
C ILE A 90 -9.65 0.37 -4.93
N HIS A 91 -9.18 -0.72 -4.33
CA HIS A 91 -9.60 -2.08 -4.72
C HIS A 91 -10.22 -2.91 -3.58
N ASP A 92 -10.14 -2.46 -2.33
CA ASP A 92 -10.47 -3.32 -1.19
C ASP A 92 -11.97 -3.32 -0.83
N PHE A 93 -12.75 -2.34 -1.31
CA PHE A 93 -14.15 -2.12 -0.90
C PHE A 93 -15.11 -2.19 -2.08
N SER A 94 -15.55 -3.39 -2.47
CA SER A 94 -16.56 -3.55 -3.54
C SER A 94 -17.90 -2.89 -3.19
N ILE A 95 -18.52 -2.20 -4.15
CA ILE A 95 -19.84 -1.57 -4.00
C ILE A 95 -20.97 -2.58 -3.77
N THR A 96 -20.75 -3.85 -4.11
CA THR A 96 -21.73 -4.93 -3.89
C THR A 96 -21.87 -5.27 -2.41
N ARG A 97 -20.85 -4.98 -1.59
CA ARG A 97 -20.80 -5.29 -0.16
C ARG A 97 -20.75 -4.04 0.71
N ASN A 98 -20.33 -2.89 0.16
CA ASN A 98 -20.07 -1.66 0.90
C ASN A 98 -20.81 -0.47 0.29
N THR A 99 -21.13 0.50 1.13
CA THR A 99 -21.65 1.81 0.72
C THR A 99 -20.81 2.91 1.38
N PRO A 100 -20.83 4.15 0.89
CA PRO A 100 -20.06 5.25 1.50
C PRO A 100 -20.30 5.44 3.01
N THR A 101 -21.48 5.09 3.51
CA THR A 101 -21.85 5.22 4.94
C THR A 101 -21.78 3.90 5.71
N ASN A 102 -21.53 2.77 5.06
CA ASN A 102 -21.47 1.46 5.71
C ASN A 102 -20.45 0.53 5.03
N LEU A 103 -19.31 0.36 5.69
CA LEU A 103 -18.17 -0.44 5.24
C LEU A 103 -18.22 -1.85 5.84
N LYS A 104 -19.14 -2.70 5.38
CA LYS A 104 -19.35 -4.06 5.91
C LYS A 104 -18.08 -4.92 5.89
N THR A 105 -17.17 -4.70 4.92
CA THR A 105 -15.95 -5.49 4.76
C THR A 105 -14.73 -4.90 5.46
N TYR A 106 -14.88 -3.82 6.24
CA TYR A 106 -13.77 -3.14 6.89
C TYR A 106 -12.94 -4.06 7.79
N ALA A 107 -13.58 -4.90 8.61
CA ALA A 107 -12.86 -5.81 9.51
C ALA A 107 -12.00 -6.84 8.75
N GLU A 108 -12.52 -7.39 7.65
CA GLU A 108 -11.80 -8.31 6.77
C GLU A 108 -10.59 -7.61 6.14
N PHE A 109 -10.81 -6.42 5.58
CA PHE A 109 -9.75 -5.58 5.00
C PHE A 109 -8.66 -5.28 6.03
N LYS A 110 -9.03 -4.84 7.24
CA LYS A 110 -8.07 -4.46 8.28
C LYS A 110 -7.22 -5.65 8.72
N THR A 111 -7.82 -6.83 8.85
CA THR A 111 -7.09 -8.07 9.15
C THR A 111 -6.04 -8.40 8.08
N ILE A 112 -6.40 -8.27 6.80
CA ILE A 112 -5.48 -8.49 5.68
C ILE A 112 -4.35 -7.46 5.70
N LEU A 113 -4.69 -6.18 5.91
CA LEU A 113 -3.74 -5.08 5.97
C LEU A 113 -2.74 -5.25 7.13
N ASP A 114 -3.22 -5.60 8.32
CA ASP A 114 -2.37 -5.82 9.50
C ASP A 114 -1.40 -6.98 9.29
N ARG A 115 -1.84 -8.07 8.65
CA ARG A 115 -0.93 -9.15 8.25
C ARG A 115 0.14 -8.68 7.25
N ARG A 116 -0.20 -7.79 6.31
CA ARG A 116 0.76 -7.22 5.35
C ARG A 116 1.77 -6.30 6.06
N ILE A 117 1.30 -5.47 6.98
CA ILE A 117 2.13 -4.60 7.83
C ILE A 117 3.08 -5.43 8.68
N GLN A 118 2.58 -6.45 9.38
CA GLN A 118 3.42 -7.33 10.20
C GLN A 118 4.50 -8.01 9.37
N ARG A 119 4.15 -8.57 8.20
CA ARG A 119 5.15 -9.16 7.30
C ARG A 119 6.22 -8.14 6.88
N PHE A 120 5.82 -6.92 6.52
CA PHE A 120 6.75 -5.86 6.16
C PHE A 120 7.70 -5.53 7.31
N LEU A 121 7.16 -5.28 8.51
CA LEU A 121 7.96 -4.97 9.70
C LEU A 121 8.91 -6.12 10.08
N THR A 122 8.46 -7.37 9.98
CA THR A 122 9.34 -8.53 10.16
C THR A 122 10.47 -8.52 9.14
N LYS A 123 10.18 -8.29 7.85
CA LYS A 123 11.20 -8.24 6.80
C LYS A 123 12.20 -7.11 7.02
N LEU A 124 11.76 -5.93 7.48
CA LEU A 124 12.67 -4.84 7.86
C LEU A 124 13.67 -5.26 8.95
N ASN A 125 13.26 -6.13 9.87
CA ASN A 125 14.12 -6.59 10.97
C ASN A 125 15.01 -7.77 10.59
N THR A 126 14.62 -8.59 9.61
CA THR A 126 15.31 -9.86 9.31
C THR A 126 16.13 -9.85 8.02
N CYS A 127 15.80 -8.98 7.06
CA CYS A 127 16.47 -8.94 5.76
C CYS A 127 17.66 -7.99 5.79
N GLN A 128 18.72 -8.31 5.05
CA GLN A 128 19.92 -7.48 4.94
C GLN A 128 19.81 -6.49 3.78
N LYS A 129 19.23 -6.91 2.65
CA LYS A 129 19.09 -6.08 1.45
C LYS A 129 17.65 -6.04 0.99
N ILE A 130 17.02 -4.87 1.13
CA ILE A 130 15.62 -4.62 0.76
C ILE A 130 15.58 -3.56 -0.34
N LEU A 131 14.85 -3.84 -1.41
CA LEU A 131 14.56 -2.87 -2.46
C LEU A 131 13.18 -2.26 -2.24
N PHE A 132 13.12 -0.93 -2.18
CA PHE A 132 11.88 -0.18 -2.26
C PHE A 132 11.72 0.42 -3.65
N VAL A 133 10.57 0.18 -4.27
CA VAL A 133 10.28 0.68 -5.62
C VAL A 133 9.09 1.62 -5.56
N ARG A 134 9.23 2.80 -6.15
CA ARG A 134 8.19 3.81 -6.26
C ARG A 134 8.34 4.57 -7.58
N ILE A 135 7.23 4.98 -8.15
CA ILE A 135 7.18 6.00 -9.22
C ILE A 135 6.71 7.33 -8.62
N GLY A 136 7.14 8.47 -9.16
CA GLY A 136 6.77 9.77 -8.59
C GLY A 136 7.43 10.03 -7.22
N GLY A 137 8.76 9.98 -7.19
CA GLY A 137 9.58 10.26 -6.01
C GLY A 137 10.13 11.70 -5.94
N THR A 138 9.64 12.59 -6.82
CA THR A 138 9.99 14.01 -6.91
C THR A 138 8.98 14.87 -6.20
#